data_AF-A0A4R2BGD6-F1
#
_entry.id   AF-A0A4R2BGD6-F1
#
_cell.length_a   1.000
_cell.length_b   1.000
_cell.length_c   1.000
_cell.angle_alpha   90.00
_cell.angle_beta   90.00
_cell.angle_gamma   90.00
#
_symmetry.space_group_name_H-M   'P 1'
#
loop_
_entity.id
_entity.type
_entity.pdbx_description
1 polymer ?
#
loop_
_entity_poly.entity_id
_entity_poly.type
_entity_poly.pdbx_seq_one_letter_code
_entity_poly.pdbx_strand_id
1 'polypeptide(L)'
;MENNTARWFRLGKRILFSGVIVFGIYLMIMVTGFILNKGIDYNFIGNYGLLAGLIILIAVLPIHKIIYFGGRGIQGTHNLELFSDESLQKKVHDLHENEYKTIIDKWRTELTISGLATILIALGLF
;
A
#
# COMPACT_ATOMS: atom_id res chain seq x y z
N MET A 1 10.92 4.68 -28.01
CA MET A 1 9.52 5.17 -28.00
C MET A 1 8.65 4.01 -27.55
N GLU A 2 8.16 4.06 -26.31
CA GLU A 2 7.32 2.99 -25.75
C GLU A 2 5.93 3.05 -26.40
N ASN A 3 5.46 1.93 -26.95
CA ASN A 3 4.20 1.86 -27.68
C ASN A 3 3.03 2.10 -26.71
N ASN A 4 2.23 3.15 -26.96
CA ASN A 4 1.11 3.56 -26.10
C ASN A 4 0.12 2.42 -25.81
N THR A 5 -0.06 1.48 -26.75
CA THR A 5 -0.92 0.30 -26.59
C THR A 5 -0.46 -0.63 -25.46
N ALA A 6 0.85 -0.88 -25.34
CA ALA A 6 1.43 -1.70 -24.27
C ALA A 6 1.33 -1.01 -22.89
N ARG A 7 1.31 0.32 -22.87
CA ARG A 7 1.10 1.11 -21.64
C ARG A 7 -0.34 0.97 -21.13
N TRP A 8 -1.35 1.10 -22.00
CA TRP A 8 -2.76 0.91 -21.62
C TRP A 8 -3.07 -0.51 -21.17
N PHE A 9 -2.50 -1.51 -21.83
CA PHE A 9 -2.70 -2.91 -21.46
C PHE A 9 -2.15 -3.25 -20.05
N ARG A 10 -0.97 -2.72 -19.70
CA ARG A 10 -0.39 -2.88 -18.35
C ARG A 10 -1.21 -2.15 -17.29
N LEU A 11 -1.72 -0.96 -17.61
CA LEU A 11 -2.60 -0.19 -16.72
C LEU A 11 -3.91 -0.96 -16.44
N GLY A 12 -4.54 -1.53 -17.47
CA GLY A 12 -5.75 -2.34 -17.32
C GLY A 12 -5.55 -3.54 -16.40
N LYS A 13 -4.42 -4.26 -16.54
CA LYS A 13 -4.09 -5.39 -15.64
C LYS A 13 -3.92 -4.96 -14.18
N ARG A 14 -3.30 -3.79 -13.93
CA ARG A 14 -3.10 -3.25 -12.57
C ARG A 14 -4.41 -2.82 -11.93
N ILE A 15 -5.31 -2.20 -12.70
CA ILE A 15 -6.64 -1.82 -12.22
C ILE A 15 -7.47 -3.07 -11.88
N LEU A 16 -7.45 -4.09 -12.74
CA LEU A 16 -8.13 -5.37 -12.45
C LEU A 16 -7.62 -5.99 -11.15
N PHE A 17 -6.30 -6.06 -10.96
CA PHE A 17 -5.72 -6.60 -9.73
C PHE A 17 -6.14 -5.81 -8.50
N SER A 18 -6.13 -4.48 -8.59
CA SER A 18 -6.59 -3.59 -7.52
C SER A 18 -8.08 -3.80 -7.21
N GLY A 19 -8.90 -3.97 -8.24
CA GLY A 19 -10.33 -4.27 -8.11
C GLY A 19 -10.60 -5.60 -7.41
N VAL A 20 -9.80 -6.64 -7.70
CA VAL A 20 -9.90 -7.94 -7.01
C VAL A 20 -9.59 -7.80 -5.51
N ILE A 21 -8.59 -7.00 -5.14
CA ILE A 21 -8.25 -6.72 -3.74
C ILE A 21 -9.43 -6.04 -3.03
N VAL A 22 -9.96 -4.96 -3.63
CA VAL A 22 -11.09 -4.22 -3.07
C VAL A 22 -12.31 -5.13 -2.90
N PHE A 23 -12.64 -5.92 -3.92
CA PHE A 23 -13.75 -6.87 -3.86
C PHE A 23 -13.56 -7.90 -2.74
N GLY A 24 -12.36 -8.47 -2.61
CA GLY A 24 -12.04 -9.42 -1.54
C GLY A 24 -12.21 -8.84 -0.14
N ILE A 25 -11.78 -7.59 0.07
CA ILE A 25 -11.94 -6.89 1.36
C ILE A 25 -13.41 -6.69 1.69
N TYR A 26 -14.22 -6.18 0.75
CA TYR A 26 -15.65 -5.97 0.99
C TYR A 26 -16.42 -7.27 1.18
N LEU A 27 -16.03 -8.33 0.48
CA LEU A 27 -16.62 -9.65 0.67
C LEU A 27 -16.33 -10.18 2.09
N MET A 28 -15.10 -10.03 2.58
CA MET A 28 -14.76 -10.36 3.96
C MET A 28 -15.53 -9.52 4.98
N ILE A 29 -15.66 -8.22 4.76
CA ILE A 29 -16.42 -7.32 5.64
C ILE A 29 -17.90 -7.70 5.65
N MET A 30 -18.50 -8.02 4.50
CA MET A 30 -19.88 -8.50 4.41
C MET A 30 -20.08 -9.81 5.15
N VAL A 31 -19.21 -10.80 4.97
CA VAL A 31 -19.30 -12.09 5.68
C VAL A 31 -19.19 -11.88 7.18
N THR A 32 -18.23 -11.05 7.62
CA THR A 32 -18.02 -10.74 9.04
C THR A 32 -19.22 -9.98 9.63
N GLY A 33 -19.73 -8.99 8.90
CA GLY A 33 -20.93 -8.24 9.29
C GLY A 33 -22.17 -9.11 9.37
N PHE A 34 -22.34 -10.05 8.43
CA PHE A 34 -23.46 -11.00 8.44
C PHE A 34 -23.42 -11.93 9.65
N ILE A 35 -22.22 -12.42 10.03
CA ILE A 35 -22.04 -13.28 11.21
C ILE A 35 -22.34 -12.50 12.51
N LEU A 36 -21.86 -11.25 12.61
CA LEU A 36 -21.95 -10.47 13.85
C LEU A 36 -23.30 -9.79 14.06
N ASN A 37 -23.88 -9.19 13.01
CA ASN A 37 -25.10 -8.39 13.11
C ASN A 37 -26.36 -9.13 12.63
N LYS A 38 -26.24 -10.38 12.16
CA LYS A 38 -27.35 -11.17 11.58
C LYS A 38 -28.12 -10.46 10.45
N GLY A 39 -27.47 -9.52 9.76
CA GLY A 39 -28.08 -8.69 8.73
C GLY A 39 -27.05 -7.81 8.02
N ILE A 40 -27.50 -7.12 6.96
CA ILE A 40 -26.67 -6.16 6.22
C ILE A 40 -26.89 -4.78 6.84
N ASP A 41 -25.91 -4.33 7.61
CA ASP A 41 -25.85 -2.96 8.12
C ASP A 41 -24.84 -2.15 7.29
N TYR A 42 -25.35 -1.17 6.55
CA TYR A 42 -24.54 -0.30 5.69
C TYR A 42 -23.55 0.55 6.50
N ASN A 43 -23.91 0.98 7.71
CA ASN A 43 -23.02 1.76 8.58
C ASN A 43 -21.86 0.92 9.07
N PHE A 44 -22.11 -0.36 9.36
CA PHE A 44 -21.06 -1.32 9.70
C PHE A 44 -20.11 -1.50 8.52
N ILE A 45 -20.63 -1.74 7.31
CA ILE A 45 -19.80 -1.93 6.11
C ILE A 45 -18.98 -0.68 5.81
N GLY A 46 -19.56 0.51 5.93
CA GLY A 46 -18.87 1.79 5.75
C GLY A 46 -17.73 1.99 6.76
N ASN A 47 -18.01 1.85 8.07
CA ASN A 47 -17.01 2.05 9.12
C ASN A 47 -15.83 1.06 9.03
N TYR A 48 -16.11 -0.22 8.83
CA TYR A 48 -15.06 -1.23 8.68
C TYR A 48 -14.35 -1.14 7.33
N GLY A 49 -15.02 -0.66 6.28
CA GLY A 49 -14.40 -0.33 4.99
C GLY A 49 -13.40 0.81 5.11
N LEU A 50 -13.74 1.88 5.85
CA LEU A 50 -12.82 2.98 6.15
C LEU A 50 -11.60 2.47 6.92
N LEU A 51 -11.83 1.68 7.98
CA LEU A 51 -10.76 1.13 8.80
C LEU A 51 -9.82 0.21 8.00
N ALA A 52 -10.37 -0.66 7.16
CA ALA A 52 -9.59 -1.53 6.28
C ALA A 52 -8.76 -0.74 5.25
N GLY A 53 -9.37 0.25 4.59
CA GLY A 53 -8.67 1.11 3.63
C GLY A 53 -7.51 1.88 4.27
N LEU A 54 -7.70 2.36 5.50
CA LEU A 54 -6.69 3.06 6.27
C LEU A 54 -5.54 2.14 6.69
N ILE A 55 -5.83 0.91 7.14
CA ILE A 55 -4.81 -0.11 7.45
C ILE A 55 -3.95 -0.42 6.22
N ILE A 56 -4.58 -0.59 5.05
CA ILE A 56 -3.86 -0.86 3.80
C ILE A 56 -2.94 0.30 3.45
N LEU A 57 -3.42 1.55 3.53
CA LEU A 57 -2.58 2.72 3.26
C LEU A 57 -1.41 2.84 4.24
N ILE A 58 -1.63 2.55 5.52
CA ILE A 58 -0.58 2.51 6.54
C ILE A 58 0.45 1.42 6.22
N ALA A 59 0.02 0.21 5.86
CA ALA A 59 0.92 -0.88 5.51
C ALA A 59 1.78 -0.58 4.26
N VAL A 60 1.26 0.25 3.35
CA VAL A 60 1.95 0.68 2.12
C VAL A 60 2.92 1.84 2.36
N LEU A 61 2.73 2.59 3.45
CA LEU A 61 3.69 3.61 3.87
C LEU A 61 4.99 2.91 4.33
N PRO A 62 6.17 3.41 3.94
CA PRO A 62 7.43 2.91 4.44
C PRO A 62 7.64 3.40 5.88
N ILE A 63 6.83 2.90 6.82
CA ILE A 63 6.85 3.30 8.24
C ILE A 63 8.26 3.08 8.82
N HIS A 64 8.95 2.01 8.41
CA HIS A 64 10.33 1.76 8.76
C HIS A 64 11.27 2.92 8.38
N LYS A 65 11.07 3.59 7.23
CA LYS A 65 11.84 4.80 6.88
C LYS A 65 11.50 5.98 7.78
N ILE A 66 10.24 6.14 8.17
CA ILE A 66 9.82 7.23 9.06
C ILE A 66 10.42 7.05 10.46
N ILE A 67 10.43 5.81 10.97
CA ILE A 67 10.97 5.46 12.29
C ILE A 67 12.50 5.46 12.29
N TYR A 68 13.17 4.79 11.35
CA TYR A 68 14.64 4.72 11.30
C TYR A 68 15.30 6.06 10.94
N PHE A 69 14.69 6.86 10.08
CA PHE A 69 15.22 8.18 9.72
C PHE A 69 14.58 9.32 10.51
N GLY A 70 13.71 9.05 11.48
CA GLY A 70 13.13 10.07 12.38
C GLY A 70 12.51 11.27 11.66
N GLY A 71 11.88 11.06 10.49
CA GLY A 71 11.35 12.13 9.66
C GLY A 71 12.37 12.92 8.82
N ARG A 72 13.66 12.57 8.85
CA ARG A 72 14.72 13.15 8.00
C ARG A 72 14.82 12.52 6.60
N GLY A 73 14.04 11.49 6.31
CA GLY A 73 14.06 10.77 5.02
C GLY A 73 13.53 11.55 3.80
N ILE A 74 13.18 12.83 3.96
CA ILE A 74 12.71 13.71 2.85
C ILE A 74 13.81 14.69 2.41
N GLN A 75 14.85 14.90 3.21
CA GLN A 75 15.99 15.74 2.85
C GLN A 75 17.23 14.87 2.72
N GLY A 76 17.67 14.68 1.46
CA GLY A 76 18.92 14.02 1.19
C GLY A 76 20.08 14.79 1.81
N THR A 77 20.74 14.20 2.80
CA THR A 77 22.10 14.52 3.25
C THR A 77 22.57 13.30 4.05
N HIS A 78 23.60 12.60 3.57
CA HIS A 78 24.97 12.75 4.07
C HIS A 78 25.02 12.78 5.61
N ASN A 79 25.71 11.77 6.16
CA ASN A 79 26.09 11.59 7.57
C ASN A 79 25.11 10.79 8.43
N LEU A 80 25.10 9.47 8.23
CA LEU A 80 24.89 8.53 9.33
C LEU A 80 26.23 7.81 9.58
N GLU A 81 27.08 8.44 10.39
CA GLU A 81 28.25 7.80 11.00
C GLU A 81 27.77 6.59 11.81
N LEU A 82 27.96 5.36 11.34
CA LEU A 82 27.87 4.16 12.21
C LEU A 82 28.41 2.85 11.62
N PHE A 83 29.21 2.87 10.54
CA PHE A 83 30.01 1.72 10.15
C PHE A 83 31.41 2.22 9.78
N SER A 84 32.46 1.65 10.38
CA SER A 84 33.86 2.06 10.13
C SER A 84 34.35 1.72 8.73
N ASP A 85 33.49 1.17 7.87
CA ASP A 85 33.81 0.69 6.55
C ASP A 85 32.67 1.07 5.59
N GLU A 86 32.80 2.25 4.96
CA GLU A 86 31.82 2.81 4.01
C GLU A 86 31.47 1.82 2.88
N SER A 87 32.40 0.93 2.55
CA SER A 87 32.24 -0.09 1.51
C SER A 87 31.18 -1.15 1.87
N LEU A 88 31.15 -1.58 3.14
CA LEU A 88 30.17 -2.52 3.68
C LEU A 88 28.80 -1.84 3.84
N GLN A 89 28.80 -0.59 4.28
CA GLN A 89 27.58 0.21 4.43
C GLN A 89 26.88 0.41 3.08
N LYS A 90 27.65 0.73 2.03
CA LYS A 90 27.13 0.89 0.66
C LYS A 90 26.62 -0.43 0.08
N LYS A 91 27.32 -1.54 0.33
CA LYS A 91 26.92 -2.86 -0.18
C LYS A 91 25.65 -3.39 0.50
N VAL A 92 25.52 -3.19 1.82
CA VAL A 92 24.30 -3.54 2.56
C VAL A 92 23.16 -2.60 2.16
N HIS A 93 23.42 -1.31 1.98
CA HIS A 93 22.42 -0.36 1.49
C HIS A 93 21.94 -0.72 0.09
N ASP A 94 22.84 -1.00 -0.86
CA ASP A 94 22.49 -1.39 -2.23
C ASP A 94 21.72 -2.70 -2.26
N LEU A 95 22.08 -3.70 -1.44
CA LEU A 95 21.34 -4.96 -1.36
C LEU A 95 19.93 -4.76 -0.81
N HIS A 96 19.80 -4.01 0.29
CA HIS A 96 18.50 -3.74 0.89
C HIS A 96 17.66 -2.84 -0.01
N GLU A 97 18.24 -1.81 -0.61
CA GLU A 97 17.54 -0.90 -1.51
C GLU A 97 17.07 -1.62 -2.77
N ASN A 98 17.85 -2.55 -3.32
CA ASN A 98 17.46 -3.31 -4.52
C ASN A 98 16.39 -4.37 -4.22
N GLU A 99 16.46 -5.10 -3.10
CA GLU A 99 15.41 -6.06 -2.74
C GLU A 99 14.09 -5.36 -2.35
N TYR A 100 14.17 -4.30 -1.55
CA TYR A 100 13.00 -3.60 -1.03
C TYR A 100 12.31 -2.75 -2.10
N LYS A 101 13.05 -2.07 -3.00
CA LYS A 101 12.44 -1.37 -4.14
C LYS A 101 11.72 -2.34 -5.07
N THR A 102 12.28 -3.51 -5.35
CA THR A 102 11.74 -4.34 -6.43
C THR A 102 10.41 -5.02 -6.06
N ILE A 103 10.21 -5.39 -4.80
CA ILE A 103 8.98 -6.08 -4.37
C ILE A 103 7.95 -5.06 -3.87
N ILE A 104 8.35 -4.13 -3.00
CA ILE A 104 7.38 -3.24 -2.36
C ILE A 104 6.93 -2.14 -3.32
N ASP A 105 7.80 -1.47 -4.10
CA ASP A 105 7.31 -0.49 -5.09
C ASP A 105 6.43 -1.12 -6.16
N LYS A 106 6.68 -2.39 -6.50
CA LYS A 106 5.93 -3.09 -7.55
C LYS A 106 4.46 -3.31 -7.20
N TRP A 107 4.13 -3.45 -5.92
CA TRP A 107 2.74 -3.58 -5.43
C TRP A 107 2.24 -2.33 -4.71
N ARG A 108 3.13 -1.38 -4.39
CA ARG A 108 2.82 -0.14 -3.68
C ARG A 108 1.71 0.63 -4.38
N THR A 109 1.79 0.73 -5.71
CA THR A 109 0.84 1.51 -6.51
C THR A 109 -0.53 0.86 -6.49
N GLU A 110 -0.59 -0.45 -6.70
CA GLU A 110 -1.77 -1.30 -6.71
C GLU A 110 -2.47 -1.28 -5.34
N LEU A 111 -1.72 -1.41 -4.25
CA LEU A 111 -2.24 -1.34 -2.89
C LEU A 111 -2.69 0.08 -2.51
N THR A 112 -1.98 1.13 -2.95
CA THR A 112 -2.41 2.52 -2.73
C THR A 112 -3.73 2.81 -3.44
N ILE A 113 -3.85 2.41 -4.72
CA ILE A 113 -5.09 2.55 -5.50
C ILE A 113 -6.22 1.77 -4.84
N SER A 114 -5.95 0.54 -4.40
CA SER A 114 -6.93 -0.30 -3.71
C SER A 114 -7.39 0.32 -2.37
N GLY A 115 -6.45 0.82 -1.57
CA GLY A 115 -6.76 1.47 -0.29
C GLY A 115 -7.59 2.74 -0.47
N LEU A 116 -7.21 3.61 -1.43
CA LEU A 116 -7.99 4.79 -1.78
C LEU A 116 -9.39 4.44 -2.31
N ALA A 117 -9.49 3.47 -3.21
CA ALA A 117 -10.79 3.03 -3.74
C ALA A 117 -11.70 2.48 -2.63
N THR A 118 -11.13 1.73 -1.68
CA THR A 118 -11.87 1.23 -0.51
C THR A 118 -12.39 2.39 0.36
N ILE A 119 -11.57 3.41 0.60
CA ILE A 119 -12.03 4.60 1.34
C ILE A 119 -13.14 5.35 0.60
N LEU A 120 -13.00 5.54 -0.72
CA LEU A 120 -14.01 6.23 -1.52
C LEU A 120 -15.36 5.50 -1.53
N ILE A 121 -15.34 4.17 -1.68
CA ILE A 121 -16.56 3.36 -1.60
C ILE A 121 -17.17 3.43 -0.20
N ALA A 122 -16.33 3.36 0.84
CA ALA A 122 -16.79 3.44 2.21
C ALA A 122 -17.42 4.80 2.56
N LEU A 123 -16.85 5.90 2.05
CA LEU A 123 -17.42 7.25 2.19
C LEU A 123 -18.77 7.41 1.48
N GLY A 124 -18.98 6.72 0.35
CA GLY A 124 -20.27 6.73 -0.35
C GLY A 124 -21.34 5.86 0.30
N LEU A 125 -20.95 4.99 1.25
CA LEU A 125 -21.85 4.13 2.03
C LEU A 125 -22.20 4.70 3.40
N PHE A 126 -21.60 5.84 3.76
CA PHE A 126 -21.88 6.64 4.96
C PHE A 126 -22.97 7.67 4.65
#